data_AF-A0A261CYE8-F1
#
_entry.id   AF-A0A261CYE8-F1
#
_cell.length_a   1.000
_cell.length_b   1.000
_cell.length_c   1.000
_cell.angle_alpha   90.00
_cell.angle_beta   90.00
_cell.angle_gamma   90.00
#
_symmetry.space_group_name_H-M   'P 1'
#
loop_
_entity.id
_entity.type
_entity.pdbx_description
1 polymer ?
#
loop_
_entity_poly.entity_id
_entity_poly.type
_entity_poly.pdbx_seq_one_letter_code
_entity_poly.pdbx_strand_id
1 'polypeptide(L)'
;MSLSNYSSNLDRQTPGAADPSDTKQNLDAQLEHVLGLEDGWQGAGSLAPTSAAKEFFEKYFDGLQSSYWAESTPTATPEGGLHMEWSRDGSAYSADILAGGQLLLNVVAPTAADNAELHIEEPTTAMLRKFIMRGLPID
;
A
#
# COMPACT_ATOMS: atom_id res chain seq x y z
N MET A 1 13.71 50.53 -1.08
CA MET A 1 13.89 49.26 -1.81
C MET A 1 12.81 48.32 -1.31
N SER A 2 11.80 48.08 -2.13
CA SER A 2 10.55 47.39 -1.76
C SER A 2 10.72 45.89 -1.95
N LEU A 3 10.48 45.11 -0.89
CA LEU A 3 10.50 43.65 -0.93
C LEU A 3 9.28 43.15 -1.73
N SER A 4 9.54 42.33 -2.75
CA SER A 4 8.52 41.74 -3.61
C SER A 4 7.67 40.73 -2.82
N ASN A 5 6.36 40.99 -2.81
CA ASN A 5 5.32 40.05 -2.39
C ASN A 5 5.29 38.85 -3.33
N TYR A 6 5.77 37.70 -2.88
CA TYR A 6 5.33 36.39 -3.38
C TYR A 6 4.62 35.68 -2.24
N SER A 7 3.33 35.97 -2.11
CA SER A 7 2.39 35.12 -1.37
C SER A 7 1.31 34.67 -2.34
N SER A 8 0.76 33.51 -2.00
CA SER A 8 -0.51 32.95 -2.50
C SER A 8 -0.36 31.92 -3.61
N ASN A 9 -0.05 30.69 -3.21
CA ASN A 9 -0.72 29.46 -3.71
C ASN A 9 -0.53 28.29 -2.73
N LEU A 10 -0.55 28.55 -1.41
CA LEU A 10 -0.38 27.53 -0.36
C LEU A 10 -1.60 27.39 0.55
N ASP A 11 -2.77 27.88 0.11
CA ASP A 11 -4.04 27.74 0.83
C ASP A 11 -5.13 27.21 -0.11
N ARG A 12 -5.02 25.94 -0.44
CA ARG A 12 -6.21 25.08 -0.55
C ARG A 12 -6.05 23.95 0.46
N GLN A 13 -5.98 24.32 1.74
CA GLN A 13 -6.34 23.40 2.80
C GLN A 13 -7.84 23.13 2.67
N THR A 14 -8.19 22.01 2.04
CA THR A 14 -9.52 21.44 2.11
C THR A 14 -9.78 21.12 3.59
N PRO A 15 -10.83 21.68 4.22
CA PRO A 15 -11.16 21.36 5.61
C PRO A 15 -11.47 19.86 5.68
N GLY A 16 -10.60 19.09 6.35
CA GLY A 16 -10.72 17.63 6.47
C GLY A 16 -9.65 16.80 5.74
N ALA A 17 -8.71 17.42 5.02
CA ALA A 17 -7.53 16.70 4.56
C ALA A 17 -6.57 16.52 5.76
N ALA A 18 -6.31 15.26 6.15
CA ALA A 18 -5.28 14.95 7.14
C ALA A 18 -3.95 15.60 6.73
N ASP A 19 -3.21 16.14 7.71
CA ASP A 19 -1.88 16.70 7.44
C ASP A 19 -1.03 15.58 6.80
N PRO A 20 -0.37 15.83 5.65
CA PRO A 20 0.52 14.86 5.03
C PRO A 20 1.60 14.33 5.99
N SER A 21 1.97 15.14 6.97
CA SER A 21 2.94 14.81 8.02
C SER A 21 2.36 13.80 9.02
N ASP A 22 1.12 13.99 9.46
CA ASP A 22 0.42 13.08 10.38
C ASP A 22 0.11 11.74 9.69
N THR A 23 -0.27 11.79 8.41
CA THR A 23 -0.52 10.61 7.59
C THR A 23 0.75 9.77 7.45
N LYS A 24 1.89 10.43 7.23
CA LYS A 24 3.19 9.76 7.16
C LYS A 24 3.58 9.12 8.49
N GLN A 25 3.46 9.85 9.60
CA GLN A 25 3.84 9.34 10.91
C GLN A 25 3.01 8.13 11.34
N ASN A 26 1.70 8.16 11.10
CA ASN A 26 0.83 7.02 11.40
C ASN A 26 1.20 5.80 10.55
N LEU A 27 1.53 6.02 9.29
CA LEU A 27 1.95 4.95 8.40
C LEU A 27 3.32 4.38 8.76
N ASP A 28 4.30 5.24 9.09
CA ASP A 28 5.62 4.82 9.56
C ASP A 28 5.49 3.97 10.85
N ALA A 29 4.64 4.37 11.79
CA ALA A 29 4.38 3.61 13.01
C ALA A 29 3.69 2.26 12.72
N GLN A 30 2.75 2.22 11.79
CA GLN A 30 2.10 0.98 11.39
C GLN A 30 3.07 0.04 10.67
N LEU A 31 3.94 0.58 9.82
CA LEU A 31 5.01 -0.17 9.18
C LEU A 31 5.97 -0.74 10.21
N GLU A 32 6.44 0.06 11.17
CA GLU A 32 7.31 -0.40 12.23
C GLU A 32 6.65 -1.55 13.03
N HIS A 33 5.36 -1.42 13.34
CA HIS A 33 4.62 -2.47 14.02
C HIS A 33 4.56 -3.77 13.21
N VAL A 34 4.11 -3.71 11.95
CA VAL A 34 3.94 -4.89 11.09
C VAL A 34 5.27 -5.56 10.79
N LEU A 35 6.32 -4.77 10.53
CA LEU A 35 7.65 -5.28 10.24
C LEU A 35 8.37 -5.80 11.49
N GLY A 36 7.95 -5.38 12.68
CA GLY A 36 8.47 -5.83 13.97
C GLY A 36 7.75 -7.03 14.59
N LEU A 37 6.73 -7.59 13.93
CA LEU A 37 6.02 -8.77 14.44
C LEU A 37 6.94 -10.00 14.53
N GLU A 38 6.66 -10.85 15.51
CA GLU A 38 7.29 -12.15 15.72
C GLU A 38 6.29 -13.29 15.46
N ASP A 39 6.79 -14.49 15.17
CA ASP A 39 5.95 -15.66 14.98
C ASP A 39 5.06 -15.91 16.22
N GLY A 40 3.79 -16.24 15.98
CA GLY A 40 2.80 -16.43 17.03
C GLY A 40 2.02 -15.16 17.43
N TRP A 41 2.25 -14.03 16.76
CA TRP A 41 1.61 -12.74 17.07
C TRP A 41 0.07 -12.76 17.09
N GLN A 42 -0.56 -13.61 16.26
CA GLN A 42 -2.03 -13.81 16.23
C GLN A 42 -2.46 -15.17 16.80
N GLY A 43 -1.56 -15.85 17.52
CA GLY A 43 -1.76 -17.21 18.03
C GLY A 43 -0.91 -18.25 17.30
N ALA A 44 -1.00 -19.50 17.78
CA ALA A 44 -0.17 -20.60 17.30
C ALA A 44 -0.32 -20.80 15.78
N GLY A 45 0.82 -20.80 15.07
CA GLY A 45 0.88 -21.00 13.63
C GLY A 45 0.86 -19.71 12.80
N SER A 46 0.61 -18.54 13.38
CA SER A 46 0.83 -17.27 12.69
C SER A 46 2.33 -17.00 12.52
N LEU A 47 2.71 -16.54 11.34
CA LEU A 47 4.09 -16.18 11.02
C LEU A 47 4.24 -14.66 10.96
N ALA A 48 5.39 -14.16 11.40
CA ALA A 48 5.81 -12.81 11.09
C ALA A 48 6.02 -12.66 9.57
N PRO A 49 5.92 -11.44 9.01
CA PRO A 49 6.24 -11.23 7.61
C PRO A 49 7.67 -11.69 7.30
N THR A 50 7.83 -12.49 6.26
CA THR A 50 9.11 -13.04 5.84
C THR A 50 10.04 -11.96 5.29
N SER A 51 11.36 -12.19 5.30
CA SER A 51 12.33 -11.26 4.72
C SER A 51 12.04 -10.95 3.26
N ALA A 52 11.60 -11.93 2.45
CA ALA A 52 11.26 -11.71 1.05
C ALA A 52 10.08 -10.74 0.88
N ALA A 53 9.00 -10.92 1.66
CA ALA A 53 7.85 -10.03 1.63
C ALA A 53 8.22 -8.62 2.11
N LYS A 54 9.00 -8.51 3.19
CA LYS A 54 9.48 -7.23 3.74
C LYS A 54 10.34 -6.47 2.72
N GLU A 55 11.36 -7.11 2.16
CA GLU A 55 12.25 -6.49 1.19
C GLU A 55 11.52 -6.03 -0.07
N PHE A 56 10.54 -6.81 -0.55
CA PHE A 56 9.72 -6.40 -1.68
C PHE A 56 8.89 -5.16 -1.36
N PHE A 57 8.22 -5.16 -0.21
CA PHE A 57 7.41 -4.03 0.26
C PHE A 57 8.24 -2.76 0.43
N GLU A 58 9.40 -2.83 1.08
CA GLU A 58 10.28 -1.67 1.29
C GLU A 58 10.72 -1.06 -0.05
N LYS A 59 11.18 -1.90 -0.99
CA LYS A 59 11.55 -1.44 -2.34
C LYS A 59 10.36 -0.86 -3.09
N TYR A 60 9.17 -1.43 -2.92
CA TYR A 60 7.94 -0.90 -3.48
C TYR A 60 7.64 0.51 -2.95
N PHE A 61 7.63 0.63 -1.63
CA PHE A 61 7.21 1.82 -0.89
C PHE A 61 8.16 3.01 -1.08
N ASP A 62 9.48 2.76 -1.13
CA ASP A 62 10.51 3.79 -1.34
C ASP A 62 10.30 4.63 -2.62
N GLY A 63 9.77 4.01 -3.69
CA GLY A 63 9.47 4.70 -4.95
C GLY A 63 8.01 5.12 -5.14
N LEU A 64 7.19 5.06 -4.09
CA LEU A 64 5.77 5.38 -4.15
C LEU A 64 5.51 6.87 -3.88
N GLN A 65 4.64 7.48 -4.68
CA GLN A 65 4.21 8.87 -4.45
C GLN A 65 3.34 8.96 -3.19
N SER A 66 3.50 10.03 -2.42
CA SER A 66 2.80 10.19 -1.13
C SER A 66 1.28 10.19 -1.22
N SER A 67 0.72 10.53 -2.38
CA SER A 67 -0.72 10.46 -2.64
C SER A 67 -1.31 9.04 -2.57
N TYR A 68 -0.47 8.01 -2.59
CA TYR A 68 -0.89 6.60 -2.56
C TYR A 68 -0.44 5.85 -1.30
N TRP A 69 0.10 6.56 -0.31
CA TRP A 69 0.56 5.94 0.93
C TRP A 69 -0.58 5.29 1.70
N ALA A 70 -1.75 5.92 1.75
CA ALA A 70 -2.91 5.39 2.45
C ALA A 70 -3.35 4.02 1.88
N GLU A 71 -3.43 3.88 0.56
CA GLU A 71 -3.76 2.62 -0.13
C GLU A 71 -2.67 1.54 0.01
N SER A 72 -1.50 1.91 0.50
CA SER A 72 -0.34 1.05 0.63
C SER A 72 -0.04 0.66 2.07
N THR A 73 -0.98 0.91 2.97
CA THR A 73 -0.85 0.56 4.38
C THR A 73 -0.93 -0.96 4.52
N PRO A 74 0.14 -1.66 4.91
CA PRO A 74 0.10 -3.11 4.97
C PRO A 74 -0.45 -3.61 6.30
N THR A 75 -0.95 -4.83 6.27
CA THR A 75 -1.24 -5.69 7.42
C THR A 75 -0.53 -7.03 7.23
N ALA A 76 -0.09 -7.68 8.30
CA ALA A 76 0.55 -8.99 8.19
C ALA A 76 -0.49 -10.08 7.92
N THR A 77 -0.15 -11.04 7.06
CA THR A 77 -0.96 -12.26 6.88
C THR A 77 -0.46 -13.37 7.79
N PRO A 78 -1.33 -14.30 8.25
CA PRO A 78 -0.93 -15.44 9.07
C PRO A 78 0.15 -16.33 8.45
N GLU A 79 0.26 -16.32 7.11
CA GLU A 79 1.20 -17.10 6.33
C GLU A 79 2.57 -16.44 6.15
N GLY A 80 2.80 -15.26 6.77
CA GLY A 80 4.07 -14.53 6.69
C GLY A 80 4.19 -13.62 5.46
N GLY A 81 3.06 -13.23 4.89
CA GLY A 81 2.94 -12.21 3.83
C GLY A 81 2.52 -10.85 4.36
N LEU A 82 2.24 -9.94 3.42
CA LEU A 82 1.69 -8.61 3.67
C LEU A 82 0.46 -8.39 2.79
N HIS A 83 -0.61 -7.88 3.37
CA HIS A 83 -1.87 -7.57 2.70
C HIS A 83 -2.12 -6.06 2.70
N MET A 84 -2.48 -5.52 1.55
CA MET A 84 -2.94 -4.13 1.38
C MET A 84 -4.33 -4.15 0.76
N GLU A 85 -5.22 -3.30 1.25
CA GLU A 85 -6.58 -3.13 0.72
C GLU A 85 -6.97 -1.66 0.60
N TRP A 86 -7.73 -1.33 -0.44
CA TRP A 86 -8.30 0.00 -0.62
C TRP A 86 -9.56 -0.06 -1.47
N SER A 87 -10.26 1.06 -1.57
CA SER A 87 -11.45 1.20 -2.41
C SER A 87 -11.33 2.44 -3.30
N ARG A 88 -11.75 2.32 -4.56
CA ARG A 88 -11.78 3.42 -5.53
C ARG A 88 -12.94 3.20 -6.49
N ASP A 89 -13.71 4.26 -6.74
CA ASP A 89 -14.81 4.27 -7.71
C ASP A 89 -15.82 3.12 -7.55
N GLY A 90 -16.12 2.75 -6.29
CA GLY A 90 -17.04 1.67 -5.96
C GLY A 90 -16.48 0.25 -6.13
N SER A 91 -15.20 0.12 -6.51
CA SER A 91 -14.50 -1.16 -6.56
C SER A 91 -13.60 -1.33 -5.33
N ALA A 92 -13.50 -2.55 -4.82
CA ALA A 92 -12.53 -2.92 -3.79
C ALA A 92 -11.31 -3.57 -4.44
N TYR A 93 -10.13 -3.19 -3.98
CA TYR A 93 -8.85 -3.67 -4.48
C TYR A 93 -8.06 -4.25 -3.32
N SER A 94 -7.36 -5.34 -3.57
CA SER A 94 -6.34 -5.81 -2.64
C SER A 94 -5.09 -6.30 -3.36
N ALA A 95 -3.96 -6.18 -2.67
CA ALA A 95 -2.68 -6.69 -3.10
C ALA A 95 -2.02 -7.43 -1.94
N ASP A 96 -1.73 -8.71 -2.17
CA ASP A 96 -0.99 -9.56 -1.24
C ASP A 96 0.44 -9.76 -1.76
N ILE A 97 1.41 -9.42 -0.92
CA ILE A 97 2.80 -9.85 -1.08
C ILE A 97 2.92 -11.17 -0.31
N LEU A 98 3.00 -12.28 -1.03
CA LEU A 98 3.09 -13.60 -0.42
C LEU A 98 4.44 -13.80 0.27
N ALA A 99 4.53 -14.81 1.14
CA ALA A 99 5.74 -15.13 1.88
C ALA A 99 6.99 -15.42 1.01
N GLY A 100 6.80 -15.82 -0.25
CA GLY A 100 7.88 -16.00 -1.21
C GLY A 100 8.27 -14.74 -2.00
N GLY A 101 7.58 -13.62 -1.78
CA GLY A 101 7.75 -12.37 -2.53
C GLY A 101 6.93 -12.28 -3.82
N GLN A 102 6.06 -13.25 -4.11
CA GLN A 102 5.08 -13.18 -5.20
C GLN A 102 4.00 -12.13 -4.92
N LEU A 103 3.27 -11.74 -5.97
CA LEU A 103 2.10 -10.86 -5.85
C LEU A 103 0.82 -11.57 -6.24
N LEU A 104 -0.21 -11.43 -5.41
CA LEU A 104 -1.59 -11.72 -5.75
C LEU A 104 -2.38 -10.41 -5.74
N LEU A 105 -2.98 -10.04 -6.87
CA LEU A 105 -3.72 -8.80 -7.04
C LEU A 105 -5.19 -9.11 -7.29
N ASN A 106 -6.09 -8.46 -6.56
CA ASN A 106 -7.52 -8.70 -6.65
C ASN A 106 -8.31 -7.42 -6.88
N VAL A 107 -9.33 -7.50 -7.73
CA VAL A 107 -10.32 -6.44 -7.97
C VAL A 107 -11.70 -7.06 -7.82
N VAL A 108 -12.49 -6.49 -6.90
CA VAL A 108 -13.91 -6.78 -6.74
C VAL A 108 -14.67 -5.55 -7.19
N ALA A 109 -15.25 -5.63 -8.39
CA ALA A 109 -16.00 -4.56 -9.01
C ALA A 109 -17.49 -4.64 -8.66
N PRO A 110 -18.27 -3.55 -8.85
CA PRO A 110 -19.73 -3.58 -8.69
C PRO A 110 -20.41 -4.62 -9.59
N THR A 111 -19.83 -4.88 -10.76
CA THR A 111 -20.30 -5.90 -11.69
C THR A 111 -19.37 -7.10 -11.62
N ALA A 112 -19.92 -8.28 -11.31
CA ALA A 112 -19.13 -9.50 -11.14
C ALA A 112 -18.32 -9.92 -12.38
N ALA A 113 -18.72 -9.49 -13.58
CA ALA A 113 -17.98 -9.73 -14.82
C ALA A 113 -16.65 -8.97 -14.89
N ASP A 114 -16.51 -7.90 -14.11
CA ASP A 114 -15.31 -7.06 -14.04
C ASP A 114 -14.41 -7.43 -12.84
N ASN A 115 -14.78 -8.47 -12.08
CA ASN A 115 -13.91 -9.03 -11.04
C ASN A 115 -12.68 -9.67 -11.69
N ALA A 116 -11.51 -9.46 -11.09
CA ALA A 116 -10.27 -9.99 -11.61
C ALA A 116 -9.31 -10.38 -10.48
N GLU A 117 -8.57 -11.45 -10.72
CA GLU A 117 -7.46 -11.92 -9.88
C GLU A 117 -6.25 -12.13 -10.78
N LEU A 118 -5.08 -11.68 -10.35
CA LEU A 118 -3.83 -11.86 -11.06
C LEU A 118 -2.72 -12.29 -10.10
N HIS A 119 -2.18 -13.49 -10.34
CA HIS A 119 -1.01 -14.00 -9.63
C HIS A 119 0.26 -13.80 -10.46
N ILE A 120 1.31 -13.27 -9.83
CA ILE A 120 2.59 -12.93 -10.46
C ILE A 120 3.72 -13.59 -9.66
N GLU A 121 4.32 -14.62 -10.25
CA GLU A 121 5.41 -15.40 -9.62
C GLU A 121 6.70 -14.59 -9.47
N GLU A 122 7.00 -13.72 -10.44
CA GLU A 122 8.21 -12.90 -10.46
C GLU A 122 7.83 -11.41 -10.60
N PRO A 123 7.28 -10.79 -9.54
CA PRO A 123 6.79 -9.43 -9.62
C PRO A 123 7.91 -8.40 -9.64
N THR A 124 7.63 -7.25 -10.25
CA THR A 124 8.45 -6.05 -10.10
C THR A 124 7.73 -5.03 -9.23
N THR A 125 8.47 -4.16 -8.52
CA THR A 125 7.86 -3.08 -7.73
C THR A 125 7.04 -2.12 -8.59
N ALA A 126 7.40 -1.96 -9.88
CA ALA A 126 6.64 -1.15 -10.83
C ALA A 126 5.25 -1.72 -11.11
N MET A 127 5.08 -3.05 -11.13
CA MET A 127 3.77 -3.69 -11.32
C MET A 127 2.82 -3.37 -10.16
N LEU A 128 3.30 -3.50 -8.92
CA LEU A 128 2.48 -3.16 -7.75
C LEU A 128 2.14 -1.67 -7.72
N ARG A 129 3.10 -0.78 -8.04
CA ARG A 129 2.82 0.67 -8.16
C ARG A 129 1.77 0.96 -9.22
N LYS A 130 1.87 0.37 -10.40
CA LYS A 130 0.86 0.53 -11.46
C LYS A 130 -0.52 0.10 -10.96
N PHE A 131 -0.60 -1.04 -10.27
CA PHE A 131 -1.86 -1.56 -9.74
C PHE A 131 -2.48 -0.62 -8.71
N ILE A 132 -1.73 -0.13 -7.73
CA ILE A 132 -2.20 0.83 -6.72
C ILE A 132 -2.68 2.14 -7.38
N MET A 133 -1.95 2.59 -8.42
CA MET A 133 -2.26 3.83 -9.12
C MET A 133 -3.44 3.71 -10.08
N ARG A 134 -3.67 2.55 -10.72
CA ARG A 134 -4.58 2.42 -11.88
C ARG A 134 -5.53 1.23 -11.85
N GLY A 135 -5.33 0.27 -10.95
CA GLY A 135 -6.00 -1.03 -11.01
C GLY A 135 -5.41 -1.94 -12.09
N LEU A 136 -6.17 -2.95 -12.50
CA LEU A 136 -5.86 -3.81 -13.65
C LEU A 136 -6.40 -3.19 -14.96
N PRO A 137 -5.80 -3.48 -16.12
CA PRO A 137 -4.58 -4.26 -16.34
C PRO A 137 -3.28 -3.51 -15.99
N ILE A 138 -2.18 -4.24 -15.75
CA ILE A 138 -0.88 -3.69 -15.28
C ILE A 138 0.25 -3.73 -16.33
N ASP A 139 -0.08 -4.15 -17.56
CA ASP A 139 0.79 -4.16 -18.75
C ASP A 139 1.49 -2.80 -18.99
#